data_AF-A0A143AGD5-F1
#
_entry.id   AF-A0A143AGD5-F1
#
_cell.length_a   1.000
_cell.length_b   1.000
_cell.length_c   1.000
_cell.angle_alpha   90.00
_cell.angle_beta   90.00
_cell.angle_gamma   90.00
#
_symmetry.space_group_name_H-M   'P 1'
#
loop_
_entity.id
_entity.type
_entity.pdbx_description
1 polymer ?
#
loop_
_entity_poly.entity_id
_entity_poly.type
_entity_poly.pdbx_seq_one_letter_code
_entity_poly.pdbx_strand_id
1 'polypeptide(L)'
;MRLMVMFDLPVETSEDRRNYRKFRKALLNEGFLMVQYSIYVRVCVDKKSANLMEKRIATFSPANGLIQSLMVTEKQYNSMNFIVG
;
A
#
# COMPACT_ATOMS: atom_id res chain seq x y z
N MET A 1 -5.86 -7.15 -11.86
CA MET A 1 -5.78 -7.60 -10.46
C MET A 1 -5.32 -6.42 -9.63
N ARG A 2 -5.54 -6.43 -8.32
CA ARG A 2 -5.14 -5.32 -7.46
C ARG A 2 -4.10 -5.76 -6.46
N LEU A 3 -3.05 -4.95 -6.31
CA LEU A 3 -2.11 -5.05 -5.21
C LEU A 3 -2.57 -4.09 -4.12
N MET A 4 -3.00 -4.65 -2.99
CA MET A 4 -3.33 -3.91 -1.79
C MET A 4 -2.09 -3.86 -0.89
N VAL A 5 -1.83 -2.70 -0.30
CA VAL A 5 -0.74 -2.45 0.66
C VAL A 5 -1.37 -1.88 1.92
N MET A 6 -1.09 -2.53 3.04
CA MET A 6 -1.53 -2.15 4.38
C MET A 6 -0.29 -1.86 5.22
N PHE A 7 -0.32 -0.80 6.01
CA PHE A 7 0.84 -0.47 6.83
C PHE A 7 0.48 0.13 8.19
N ASP A 8 1.31 -0.17 9.17
CA ASP A 8 1.29 0.48 10.48
C ASP A 8 2.70 1.01 10.75
N LEU A 9 2.87 2.32 10.61
CA LEU A 9 4.16 2.98 10.74
C LEU A 9 4.13 3.86 12.00
N PRO A 10 5.23 3.91 12.78
CA PRO A 10 5.30 4.79 13.93
C PRO A 10 5.14 6.26 13.50
N VAL A 11 4.67 7.10 14.42
CA VAL A 11 4.46 8.55 14.20
C VAL A 11 4.82 9.41 15.42
N GLU A 12 5.47 8.84 16.43
CA GLU A 12 5.77 9.49 17.71
C GLU A 12 6.84 10.58 17.56
N THR A 13 7.91 10.28 16.82
CA THR A 13 9.02 11.22 16.60
C THR A 13 8.84 12.05 15.32
N SER A 14 9.60 13.14 15.21
CA SER A 14 9.64 13.95 13.97
C SER A 14 10.19 13.16 12.79
N GLU A 15 11.12 12.24 13.05
CA GLU A 15 11.68 11.32 12.06
C GLU A 15 10.64 10.31 11.58
N ASP A 16 9.89 9.70 12.50
CA ASP A 16 8.80 8.77 12.18
C ASP A 16 7.77 9.42 11.25
N ARG A 17 7.30 10.62 11.61
CA ARG A 17 6.36 11.39 10.78
C ARG A 17 6.95 11.78 9.42
N ARG A 18 8.26 11.98 9.33
CA ARG A 18 8.94 12.24 8.06
C ARG A 18 8.98 10.97 7.20
N ASN A 19 9.28 9.82 7.79
CA ASN A 19 9.33 8.54 7.11
C ASN A 19 7.94 8.10 6.63
N TYR A 20 6.91 8.25 7.46
CA TYR A 20 5.51 8.07 7.06
C TYR A 20 5.16 8.89 5.80
N ARG A 21 5.45 10.19 5.82
CA ARG A 21 5.14 11.09 4.70
C ARG A 21 5.90 10.70 3.43
N LYS A 22 7.16 10.29 3.55
CA LYS A 22 7.97 9.83 2.41
C LYS A 22 7.39 8.54 1.82
N PHE A 23 7.09 7.56 2.65
CA PHE A 23 6.51 6.29 2.22
C PHE A 23 5.16 6.49 1.51
N ARG A 24 4.27 7.27 2.13
CA ARG A 24 2.97 7.64 1.53
C ARG A 24 3.16 8.35 0.18
N LYS A 25 4.07 9.32 0.10
CA LYS A 25 4.34 10.04 -1.15
C LYS A 25 4.88 9.10 -2.23
N ALA A 26 5.74 8.15 -1.87
CA ALA A 26 6.25 7.14 -2.79
C ALA A 26 5.13 6.24 -3.34
N LEU A 27 4.21 5.77 -2.49
CA LEU A 27 3.03 5.02 -2.93
C LEU A 27 2.19 5.82 -3.94
N LEU A 28 1.89 7.09 -3.64
CA LEU A 28 1.12 7.94 -4.56
C LEU A 28 1.83 8.14 -5.90
N ASN A 29 3.16 8.34 -5.89
CA ASN A 29 3.96 8.46 -7.10
C ASN A 29 3.98 7.16 -7.92
N GLU A 30 3.90 6.01 -7.25
CA GLU A 30 3.72 4.70 -7.87
C GLU A 30 2.25 4.44 -8.27
N GLY A 31 1.36 5.44 -8.24
CA GLY A 31 -0.01 5.31 -8.73
C GLY A 31 -0.93 4.50 -7.83
N PHE A 32 -0.60 4.36 -6.54
CA PHE A 32 -1.53 3.80 -5.56
C PHE A 32 -2.63 4.80 -5.21
N LEU A 33 -3.84 4.28 -5.02
CA LEU A 33 -5.00 5.01 -4.54
C LEU A 33 -5.26 4.66 -3.08
N MET A 34 -5.55 5.67 -2.26
CA MET A 34 -5.92 5.47 -0.87
C MET A 34 -7.36 4.97 -0.79
N VAL A 35 -7.58 3.82 -0.15
CA VAL A 35 -8.92 3.24 0.06
C VAL A 35 -9.42 3.56 1.46
N GLN A 36 -8.53 3.44 2.46
CA GLN A 36 -8.75 3.83 3.85
C GLN A 36 -7.46 4.39 4.43
N TYR A 37 -7.51 4.90 5.67
CA TYR A 37 -6.26 5.19 6.40
C TYR A 37 -5.38 3.96 6.43
N SER A 38 -4.11 4.16 6.08
CA SER A 38 -3.11 3.10 6.02
C SER A 38 -3.37 1.95 5.03
N ILE A 39 -4.35 2.07 4.14
CA ILE A 39 -4.67 1.05 3.12
C ILE A 39 -4.69 1.68 1.72
N TYR A 40 -3.82 1.18 0.86
CA TYR A 40 -3.60 1.69 -0.50
C TYR A 40 -3.72 0.57 -1.51
N VAL A 41 -4.21 0.86 -2.71
CA VAL A 41 -4.41 -0.13 -3.76
C VAL A 41 -3.90 0.36 -5.11
N ARG A 42 -3.29 -0.53 -5.90
CA ARG A 42 -2.89 -0.26 -7.28
C ARG A 42 -3.43 -1.35 -8.20
N VAL A 43 -3.90 -0.96 -9.39
CA VAL A 43 -4.24 -1.90 -10.46
C VAL A 43 -2.95 -2.41 -11.11
N CYS A 44 -2.84 -3.74 -11.17
CA CYS A 44 -1.76 -4.49 -11.79
C CYS A 44 -2.33 -5.34 -12.92
N VAL A 45 -1.64 -5.34 -14.07
CA VAL A 45 -2.08 -6.07 -15.27
C VAL A 45 -2.10 -7.57 -14.99
N ASP A 46 -1.04 -8.07 -14.35
CA ASP A 46 -0.86 -9.47 -14.01
C ASP A 46 -0.06 -9.66 -12.71
N LYS A 47 0.11 -10.92 -12.29
CA LYS A 47 0.87 -11.27 -11.08
C LYS A 47 2.33 -10.86 -11.16
N LYS A 48 2.93 -10.85 -12.35
CA LYS A 48 4.33 -10.46 -12.55
C LYS A 48 4.53 -8.97 -12.24
N SER A 49 3.62 -8.12 -12.73
CA SER A 49 3.61 -6.69 -12.45
C SER A 49 3.39 -6.39 -10.97
N ALA A 50 2.52 -7.17 -10.29
CA ALA A 50 2.32 -7.08 -8.85
C ALA A 50 3.59 -7.45 -8.07
N ASN A 51 4.24 -8.58 -8.40
CA ASN A 51 5.49 -9.00 -7.75
C ASN A 51 6.62 -7.96 -7.96
N LEU A 52 6.71 -7.38 -9.16
CA LEU A 52 7.68 -6.31 -9.42
C LEU A 52 7.40 -5.09 -8.55
N MET A 53 6.12 -4.76 -8.35
CA MET A 53 5.72 -3.66 -7.50
C MET A 53 6.00 -3.91 -6.02
N GLU A 54 5.82 -5.14 -5.52
CA GLU A 54 6.23 -5.49 -4.15
C GLU A 54 7.73 -5.29 -3.93
N LYS A 55 8.56 -5.75 -4.89
CA LYS A 55 10.01 -5.50 -4.85
C LYS A 55 10.33 -4.01 -4.88
N ARG A 56 9.59 -3.23 -5.68
CA ARG A 56 9.74 -1.77 -5.75
C ARG A 56 9.39 -1.11 -4.42
N ILE A 57 8.28 -1.50 -3.78
CA ILE A 57 7.88 -1.00 -2.46
C ILE A 57 8.99 -1.21 -1.42
N ALA A 58 9.56 -2.41 -1.39
CA ALA A 58 10.64 -2.74 -0.47
C ALA A 58 11.85 -1.78 -0.57
N THR A 59 12.10 -1.17 -1.73
CA THR A 59 13.23 -0.23 -1.90
C THR A 59 13.03 1.13 -1.24
N PHE A 60 11.79 1.51 -0.94
CA PHE A 60 11.46 2.79 -0.28
C PHE A 60 10.73 2.62 1.04
N SER A 61 10.56 1.39 1.51
CA SER A 61 10.01 1.08 2.84
C SER A 61 10.93 1.63 3.95
N PRO A 62 10.37 2.25 5.00
CA PRO A 62 11.12 2.62 6.19
C PRO A 62 11.62 1.39 6.95
N ALA A 63 12.64 1.58 7.80
CA ALA A 63 13.24 0.52 8.59
C ALA A 63 12.33 0.03 9.75
N ASN A 64 11.44 0.89 10.23
CA ASN A 64 10.55 0.61 11.36
C ASN A 64 9.08 0.63 10.90
N GLY A 65 8.27 -0.19 11.58
CA GLY A 65 6.84 -0.37 11.31
C GLY A 65 6.56 -1.68 10.57
N LEU A 66 5.27 -1.93 10.33
CA LEU A 66 4.76 -3.10 9.63
C LEU A 66 4.21 -2.68 8.27
N ILE A 67 4.66 -3.33 7.20
CA ILE A 67 4.10 -3.16 5.85
C ILE A 67 3.79 -4.55 5.30
N GLN A 68 2.55 -4.74 4.86
CA GLN A 68 2.05 -5.99 4.31
C GLN A 68 1.39 -5.74 2.97
N SER A 69 1.53 -6.70 2.04
CA SER A 69 0.86 -6.68 0.75
C SER A 69 -0.11 -7.85 0.61
N LEU A 70 -1.16 -7.65 -0.16
CA LEU A 70 -2.12 -8.68 -0.54
C LEU A 70 -2.50 -8.51 -2.01
N MET A 71 -2.35 -9.59 -2.77
CA MET A 71 -2.83 -9.66 -4.15
C MET A 71 -4.28 -10.12 -4.18
N VAL A 72 -5.15 -9.28 -4.75
CA VAL A 72 -6.58 -9.51 -4.81
C VAL A 72 -7.02 -9.50 -6.29
N THR A 73 -7.85 -10.45 -6.70
CA THR A 73 -8.45 -10.41 -8.05
C THR A 73 -9.42 -9.23 -8.17
N GLU A 74 -9.70 -8.75 -9.39
CA GLU A 74 -10.73 -7.70 -9.55
C GLU A 74 -12.09 -8.15 -9.02
N LYS A 75 -12.45 -9.43 -9.20
CA LYS A 75 -13.70 -10.00 -8.70
C LYS A 75 -13.78 -9.93 -7.17
N GLN A 76 -12.71 -10.30 -6.46
CA GLN A 76 -12.65 -10.24 -5.00
C GLN A 76 -12.66 -8.80 -4.48
N TYR A 77 -11.98 -7.87 -5.16
CA TYR A 77 -11.98 -6.47 -4.76
C TYR A 77 -13.37 -5.84 -4.95
N ASN A 78 -14.03 -6.13 -6.07
CA ASN A 78 -15.37 -5.62 -6.35
C ASN A 78 -16.44 -6.25 -5.45
N SER A 79 -16.20 -7.44 -4.89
CA SER A 79 -17.07 -8.06 -3.87
C SER A 79 -16.80 -7.55 -2.46
N MET A 80 -16.06 -6.45 -2.29
CA MET A 80 -15.84 -5.85 -0.98
C MET A 80 -17.16 -5.30 -0.44
N ASN A 81 -17.55 -5.78 0.74
CA ASN A 81 -18.77 -5.33 1.40
C ASN A 81 -18.48 -4.08 2.24
N PHE A 82 -19.21 -3.01 1.94
CA PHE A 82 -19.21 -1.81 2.78
C PHE A 82 -20.23 -2.01 3.90
N ILE A 83 -19.75 -2.14 5.13
CA ILE A 83 -20.60 -2.32 6.31
C ILE A 83 -21.16 -0.97 6.77
N VAL A 84 -20.36 0.09 6.66
CA VAL A 84 -20.68 1.50 6.95
C VAL A 84 -19.88 2.40 6.01
N GLY A 85 -20.30 3.65 5.83
CA GLY A 85 -19.64 4.64 4.98
C GLY A 85 -19.96 6.05 5.40
#